data_AF-A0A661L3J2-F1
#
_entry.id   AF-A0A661L3J2-F1
#
_cell.length_a   1.000
_cell.length_b   1.000
_cell.length_c   1.000
_cell.angle_alpha   90.00
_cell.angle_beta   90.00
_cell.angle_gamma   90.00
#
_symmetry.space_group_name_H-M   'P 1'
#
loop_
_entity.id
_entity.type
_entity.pdbx_description
1 polymer ?
#
loop_
_entity_poly.entity_id
_entity_poly.type
_entity_poly.pdbx_seq_one_letter_code
_entity_poly.pdbx_strand_id
1 'polypeptide(L)'
;VIGMKVEENSDIKWLDTNGFLIYNDANEIERVLISFIDISHRKKLEKNRLLLELQLRNQQKLESIGTLASGVAHEINNPNNFIMLNTPILKEAWNDAIPILDQYYQRDRDFTIAGLPYNEIRQEIPHLLSGIEEGSRRIQRIVEDLRN
;
A
#
# COMPACT_ATOMS: atom_id res chain seq x y z
N VAL A 1 3.97 35.77 -23.58
CA VAL A 1 4.10 35.67 -22.10
C VAL A 1 5.55 35.84 -21.64
N ILE A 2 5.80 36.85 -20.81
CA ILE A 2 7.09 37.17 -20.19
C ILE A 2 6.87 37.20 -18.67
N GLY A 3 7.78 36.59 -17.91
CA GLY A 3 7.81 36.72 -16.46
C GLY A 3 8.83 37.79 -16.06
N MET A 4 8.41 38.79 -15.30
CA MET A 4 9.28 39.85 -14.80
C MET A 4 9.32 39.79 -13.28
N LYS A 5 10.52 39.71 -12.70
CA LYS A 5 10.71 39.76 -11.26
C LYS A 5 10.59 41.21 -10.79
N VAL A 6 9.71 41.47 -9.84
CA VAL A 6 9.57 42.81 -9.24
C VAL A 6 10.62 42.93 -8.13
N GLU A 7 11.53 43.91 -8.24
CA GLU A 7 12.70 44.08 -7.36
C GLU A 7 12.32 44.24 -5.87
N GLU A 8 11.13 44.76 -5.57
CA GLU A 8 10.72 45.05 -4.19
C GLU A 8 10.24 43.82 -3.38
N ASN A 9 9.85 42.70 -4.00
CA ASN A 9 9.22 41.60 -3.24
C ASN A 9 9.49 40.18 -3.75
N SER A 10 10.41 40.01 -4.71
CA SER A 10 10.67 38.73 -5.39
C SER A 10 9.47 38.08 -6.09
N ASP A 11 8.32 38.73 -6.13
CA ASP A 11 7.13 38.26 -6.85
C ASP A 11 7.34 38.39 -8.37
N ILE A 12 6.92 37.34 -9.09
CA ILE A 12 6.95 37.32 -10.55
C ILE A 12 5.62 37.86 -11.06
N LYS A 13 5.67 38.99 -11.77
CA LYS A 13 4.55 39.44 -12.61
C LYS A 13 4.63 38.76 -13.96
N TRP A 14 3.53 38.10 -14.33
CA TRP A 14 3.39 37.47 -15.63
C TRP A 14 2.64 38.42 -16.55
N LEU A 15 3.29 38.84 -17.63
CA LEU A 15 2.71 39.69 -18.65
C LEU A 15 2.51 38.89 -19.92
N ASP A 16 1.31 38.94 -20.50
CA ASP A 16 1.14 38.55 -21.89
C ASP A 16 1.45 39.73 -22.80
N THR A 17 2.21 39.49 -23.86
CA THR A 17 2.77 40.56 -24.69
C THR A 17 2.45 40.28 -26.14
N ASN A 18 1.73 41.21 -26.77
CA ASN A 18 1.41 41.14 -28.18
C ASN A 18 2.00 42.37 -28.88
N GLY A 19 2.69 42.12 -29.99
CA GLY A 19 3.31 43.15 -30.81
C GLY A 19 2.67 43.19 -32.19
N PHE A 20 2.27 44.38 -32.64
CA PHE A 20 1.76 44.59 -33.98
C PHE A 20 2.62 45.64 -34.68
N LEU A 21 3.04 45.33 -35.91
CA LEU A 21 3.75 46.26 -36.78
C LEU A 21 2.73 47.14 -37.51
N ILE A 22 2.95 48.45 -37.48
CA ILE A 22 2.17 49.45 -38.21
C ILE A 22 3.06 49.97 -39.33
N TYR A 23 2.59 49.81 -40.57
CA TYR A 23 3.32 50.18 -41.77
C TYR A 23 2.81 51.51 -42.32
N ASN A 24 3.69 52.28 -42.96
CA ASN A 24 3.31 53.48 -43.71
C ASN A 24 2.79 53.11 -45.12
N ASP A 25 2.36 54.12 -45.88
CA ASP A 25 1.86 53.94 -47.26
C ASP A 25 2.94 53.41 -48.24
N ALA A 26 4.23 53.51 -47.88
CA ALA A 26 5.34 52.93 -48.63
C ALA A 26 5.66 51.47 -48.21
N ASN A 27 4.84 50.88 -47.33
CA ASN A 27 4.99 49.53 -46.78
C ASN A 27 6.26 49.32 -45.93
N GLU A 28 6.78 50.39 -45.35
CA GLU A 28 7.88 50.36 -44.39
C GLU A 28 7.34 50.41 -42.96
N ILE A 29 8.05 49.79 -42.00
CA ILE A 29 7.65 49.79 -40.60
C ILE A 29 7.75 51.21 -40.04
N GLU A 30 6.61 51.83 -39.74
CA GLU A 30 6.53 53.17 -39.16
C GLU A 30 6.54 53.10 -37.63
N ARG A 31 5.77 52.17 -37.06
CA ARG A 31 5.57 52.04 -35.61
C ARG A 31 5.42 50.58 -35.19
N VAL A 32 5.73 50.32 -33.93
CA VAL A 32 5.42 49.06 -33.25
C VAL A 32 4.48 49.37 -32.10
N LEU A 33 3.30 48.74 -32.09
CA LEU A 33 2.41 48.76 -30.94
C LEU A 33 2.67 47.50 -30.11
N ILE A 34 3.00 47.68 -28.83
CA ILE A 34 3.17 46.58 -27.88
C ILE A 34 2.14 46.75 -26.76
N SER A 35 1.31 45.74 -26.54
CA SER A 35 0.41 45.68 -25.38
C SER A 35 0.93 44.69 -24.34
N PHE A 36 0.74 45.03 -23.08
CA PHE A 36 1.09 44.19 -21.94
C PHE A 36 -0.17 43.95 -21.11
N ILE A 37 -0.53 42.68 -20.91
CA ILE A 37 -1.67 42.29 -20.08
C ILE A 37 -1.14 41.54 -18.87
N ASP A 38 -1.44 42.02 -17.66
CA ASP A 38 -1.11 41.29 -16.45
C ASP A 38 -1.98 40.01 -16.35
N ILE A 39 -1.32 38.86 -16.43
CA ILE A 39 -1.92 37.54 -16.33
C ILE A 39 -1.46 36.80 -15.07
N SER A 40 -0.86 37.49 -14.10
CA SER A 40 -0.33 36.90 -12.87
C SER A 40 -1.42 36.16 -12.09
N HIS A 41 -2.62 36.75 -11.99
CA HIS A 41 -3.76 36.10 -11.34
C HIS A 41 -4.17 34.80 -12.06
N ARG A 42 -4.25 34.82 -13.40
CA ARG A 42 -4.57 33.65 -14.21
C ARG A 42 -3.53 32.55 -14.05
N LYS A 43 -2.24 32.89 -14.07
CA LYS A 43 -1.13 31.95 -13.85
C LYS A 43 -1.14 31.35 -12.45
N LYS A 44 -1.48 32.13 -11.43
CA LYS A 44 -1.67 31.64 -10.05
C LYS A 44 -2.82 30.64 -9.95
N LEU A 45 -3.97 30.95 -10.58
CA LEU A 45 -5.11 30.03 -10.65
C LEU A 45 -4.77 28.74 -11.40
N GLU A 46 -4.08 28.83 -12.54
CA GLU A 46 -3.61 27.67 -13.31
C GLU A 46 -2.69 26.78 -12.48
N LYS A 47 -1.72 27.38 -11.78
CA LYS A 47 -0.82 26.66 -10.86
C LYS A 47 -1.58 25.99 -9.71
N ASN A 48 -2.50 26.71 -9.07
CA ASN A 48 -3.31 26.17 -7.98
C ASN A 48 -4.18 25.00 -8.44
N ARG A 49 -4.77 25.12 -9.63
CA ARG A 49 -5.57 24.06 -10.25
C ARG A 49 -4.72 22.82 -10.52
N LEU A 50 -3.53 22.98 -11.11
CA LEU A 50 -2.58 21.89 -11.34
C LEU A 50 -2.16 21.20 -10.03
N LEU A 51 -1.90 21.98 -8.98
CA LEU A 51 -1.57 21.43 -7.66
C LEU A 51 -2.73 20.61 -7.08
N LEU A 52 -3.96 21.12 -7.20
CA LEU A 52 -5.16 20.42 -6.73
C LEU A 52 -5.42 19.13 -7.52
N GLU A 53 -5.28 19.17 -8.86
CA GLU A 53 -5.41 17.97 -9.71
C GLU A 53 -4.39 16.89 -9.33
N LEU A 54 -3.14 17.28 -9.03
CA LEU A 54 -2.12 16.36 -8.54
C LEU A 54 -2.48 15.79 -7.17
N GLN A 55 -2.97 16.60 -6.24
CA GLN A 55 -3.42 16.15 -4.92
C GLN A 55 -4.57 15.16 -5.03
N LEU A 56 -5.59 15.46 -5.83
CA LEU A 56 -6.74 14.59 -6.07
C LEU A 56 -6.30 13.25 -6.69
N ARG A 57 -5.44 13.28 -7.70
CA ARG A 57 -4.91 12.06 -8.31
C ARG A 57 -4.13 11.21 -7.30
N ASN A 58 -3.37 11.83 -6.40
CA ASN A 58 -2.66 11.12 -5.35
C ASN A 58 -3.62 10.52 -4.31
N GLN A 59 -4.67 11.23 -3.92
CA GLN A 59 -5.72 10.72 -3.04
C GLN A 59 -6.43 9.51 -3.66
N GLN A 60 -6.86 9.60 -4.91
CA GLN A 60 -7.49 8.47 -5.63
C GLN A 60 -6.56 7.25 -5.70
N LYS A 61 -5.25 7.48 -5.90
CA LYS A 61 -4.25 6.41 -5.88
C LYS A 61 -4.17 5.74 -4.50
N LEU A 62 -4.15 6.53 -3.42
CA LEU A 62 -4.13 6.02 -2.05
C LEU A 62 -5.42 5.24 -1.72
N GLU A 63 -6.58 5.73 -2.13
CA GLU A 63 -7.87 5.02 -1.98
C GLU A 63 -7.88 3.68 -2.71
N SER A 64 -7.37 3.66 -3.95
CA SER A 64 -7.23 2.42 -4.72
C SER A 64 -6.28 1.43 -4.03
N ILE A 65 -5.14 1.91 -3.51
CA ILE A 65 -4.21 1.07 -2.73
C ILE A 65 -4.89 0.53 -1.47
N GLY A 66 -5.62 1.37 -0.72
CA GLY A 66 -6.34 0.94 0.48
C GLY A 66 -7.41 -0.12 0.19
N THR A 67 -8.14 0.03 -0.92
CA THR A 67 -9.13 -0.97 -1.36
C THR A 67 -8.47 -2.30 -1.70
N LEU A 68 -7.36 -2.27 -2.47
CA LEU A 68 -6.60 -3.46 -2.82
C LEU A 68 -5.98 -4.12 -1.58
N ALA A 69 -5.41 -3.34 -0.66
CA ALA A 69 -4.84 -3.83 0.59
C ALA A 69 -5.91 -4.55 1.44
N SER A 70 -7.12 -3.99 1.53
CA SER A 70 -8.26 -4.63 2.21
C SER A 70 -8.68 -5.94 1.55
N GLY A 71 -8.71 -5.99 0.21
CA GLY A 71 -8.99 -7.22 -0.54
C GLY A 71 -7.95 -8.30 -0.28
N VAL A 72 -6.66 -7.95 -0.41
CA VAL A 72 -5.54 -8.87 -0.12
C VAL A 72 -5.57 -9.34 1.33
N ALA A 73 -5.83 -8.44 2.29
CA ALA A 73 -6.01 -8.77 3.70
C ALA A 73 -7.12 -9.81 3.91
N HIS A 74 -8.26 -9.65 3.25
CA HIS A 74 -9.36 -10.61 3.33
C HIS A 74 -8.97 -11.99 2.76
N GLU A 75 -8.32 -12.02 1.60
CA GLU A 75 -7.87 -13.27 0.98
C GLU A 75 -6.80 -14.01 1.79
N ILE A 76 -5.94 -13.30 2.52
CA ILE A 76 -4.96 -13.90 3.45
C ILE A 76 -5.67 -14.46 4.70
N ASN A 77 -6.64 -13.71 5.23
CA ASN A 77 -7.36 -14.13 6.43
C ASN A 77 -8.18 -15.41 6.23
N ASN A 78 -8.69 -15.65 5.01
CA ASN A 78 -9.48 -16.84 4.72
C ASN A 78 -8.73 -18.15 5.05
N PRO A 79 -7.60 -18.50 4.39
CA PRO A 79 -6.82 -19.70 4.74
C PRO A 79 -6.29 -19.65 6.18
N ASN A 80 -5.90 -18.48 6.68
CA ASN A 80 -5.39 -18.34 8.04
C ASN A 80 -6.43 -18.70 9.12
N ASN A 81 -7.70 -18.34 8.89
CA ASN A 81 -8.80 -18.70 9.79
C ASN A 81 -9.02 -20.21 9.85
N PHE A 82 -8.90 -20.93 8.73
CA PHE A 82 -8.96 -22.39 8.75
C PHE A 82 -7.82 -22.99 9.57
N ILE A 83 -6.60 -22.46 9.46
CA ILE A 83 -5.45 -22.90 10.27
C ILE A 83 -5.73 -22.66 11.75
N MET A 84 -6.19 -21.46 12.11
CA MET A 84 -6.47 -21.07 13.49
C MET A 84 -7.56 -21.94 14.13
N LEU A 85 -8.61 -22.28 13.37
CA LEU A 85 -9.72 -23.10 13.85
C LEU A 85 -9.36 -24.58 13.96
N ASN A 86 -8.58 -25.11 13.02
CA ASN A 86 -8.26 -26.53 12.97
C ASN A 86 -7.13 -26.93 13.93
N THR A 87 -6.18 -26.03 14.21
CA THR A 87 -5.01 -26.34 15.05
C THR A 87 -5.37 -26.77 16.49
N PRO A 88 -6.31 -26.10 17.19
CA PRO A 88 -6.79 -26.56 18.50
C PRO A 88 -7.42 -27.95 18.46
N ILE A 89 -8.22 -28.25 17.42
CA ILE A 89 -8.87 -29.56 17.24
C ILE A 89 -7.80 -30.65 17.07
N LEU A 90 -6.76 -30.39 16.28
CA LEU A 90 -5.65 -31.32 16.12
C LEU A 90 -4.87 -31.54 17.42
N LYS A 91 -4.73 -30.49 18.24
CA LYS A 91 -4.07 -30.56 19.55
C LYS A 91 -4.88 -31.39 20.54
N GLU A 92 -6.19 -31.22 20.57
CA GLU A 92 -7.10 -32.04 21.38
C GLU A 92 -7.08 -33.49 20.93
N ALA A 93 -7.23 -33.76 19.63
CA ALA A 93 -7.15 -35.10 19.08
C ALA A 93 -5.80 -35.79 19.39
N TRP A 94 -4.69 -35.04 19.39
CA TRP A 94 -3.39 -35.54 19.79
C TRP A 94 -3.33 -35.89 21.28
N ASN A 95 -3.86 -35.02 22.15
CA ASN A 95 -3.92 -35.25 23.58
C ASN A 95 -4.78 -36.48 23.93
N ASP A 96 -5.88 -36.70 23.21
CA ASP A 96 -6.74 -37.87 23.37
C ASP A 96 -6.05 -39.16 22.87
N ALA A 97 -5.23 -39.05 21.82
CA ALA A 97 -4.49 -40.18 21.26
C ALA A 97 -3.28 -40.59 22.12
N ILE A 98 -2.60 -39.65 22.78
CA ILE A 98 -1.37 -39.90 23.55
C ILE A 98 -1.53 -41.08 24.54
N PRO A 99 -2.57 -41.14 25.40
CA PRO A 99 -2.72 -42.25 26.35
C PRO A 99 -2.81 -43.63 25.68
N ILE A 100 -3.45 -43.70 24.52
CA ILE A 100 -3.61 -44.95 23.75
C ILE A 100 -2.26 -45.35 23.14
N LEU A 101 -1.56 -44.38 22.56
CA LEU A 101 -0.23 -44.58 21.96
C LEU A 101 0.82 -44.93 23.02
N ASP A 102 0.76 -44.29 24.20
CA ASP A 102 1.63 -44.59 25.35
C ASP A 102 1.41 -46.02 25.85
N GLN A 103 0.16 -46.50 25.92
CA GLN A 103 -0.14 -47.89 26.27
C GLN A 103 0.41 -48.88 25.25
N TYR A 104 0.26 -48.58 23.96
CA TYR A 104 0.83 -49.42 22.90
C TYR A 104 2.37 -49.44 22.97
N TYR A 105 3.00 -48.29 23.18
CA TYR A 105 4.45 -48.15 23.32
C TYR A 105 5.04 -48.96 24.49
N GLN A 106 4.28 -49.10 25.58
CA GLN A 106 4.70 -49.95 26.70
C GLN A 106 4.78 -51.44 26.32
N ARG A 107 3.92 -51.90 25.41
CA ARG A 107 3.89 -53.28 24.93
C ARG A 107 4.85 -53.51 23.78
N ASP A 108 4.96 -52.54 22.87
CA ASP A 108 5.74 -52.60 21.65
C ASP A 108 6.51 -51.30 21.47
N ARG A 109 7.81 -51.33 21.79
CA ARG A 109 8.67 -50.14 21.87
C ARG A 109 9.18 -49.66 20.50
N ASP A 110 8.85 -50.36 19.42
CA ASP A 110 9.47 -50.14 18.11
C ASP A 110 8.42 -49.89 17.04
N PHE A 111 7.62 -48.83 17.23
CA PHE A 111 6.73 -48.35 16.18
C PHE A 111 7.01 -46.89 15.85
N THR A 112 6.72 -46.55 14.60
CA THR A 112 6.96 -45.24 14.04
C THR A 112 5.66 -44.52 13.70
N ILE A 113 5.63 -43.21 13.89
CA ILE A 113 4.59 -42.32 13.36
C ILE A 113 5.26 -41.36 12.38
N ALA A 114 4.70 -41.21 11.18
CA ALA A 114 5.29 -40.39 10.11
C ALA A 114 6.75 -40.76 9.78
N GLY A 115 7.12 -42.04 9.95
CA GLY A 115 8.47 -42.55 9.71
C GLY A 115 9.49 -42.23 10.82
N LEU A 116 9.06 -41.64 11.94
CA LEU A 116 9.90 -41.30 13.08
C LEU A 116 9.55 -42.14 14.31
N PRO A 117 10.52 -42.48 15.18
CA PRO A 117 10.27 -43.16 16.44
C PRO A 117 9.21 -42.44 17.29
N TYR A 118 8.31 -43.21 17.90
CA TYR A 118 7.20 -42.64 18.67
C TYR A 118 7.66 -41.67 19.76
N ASN A 119 8.72 -42.00 20.51
CA ASN A 119 9.26 -41.15 21.58
C ASN A 119 9.70 -39.76 21.09
N GLU A 120 10.21 -39.65 19.86
CA GLU A 120 10.58 -38.38 19.23
C GLU A 120 9.32 -37.59 18.85
N ILE A 121 8.42 -38.19 18.05
CA ILE A 121 7.17 -37.56 17.62
C ILE A 121 6.29 -37.13 18.79
N ARG A 122 6.27 -37.93 19.87
CA ARG A 122 5.56 -37.63 21.11
C ARG A 122 5.92 -36.27 21.69
N GLN A 123 7.20 -35.90 21.59
CA GLN A 123 7.70 -34.61 22.07
C GLN A 123 7.56 -33.52 21.01
N GLU A 124 7.73 -33.85 19.72
CA GLU A 124 7.74 -32.86 18.64
C GLU A 124 6.35 -32.32 18.25
N ILE A 125 5.32 -33.17 18.16
CA ILE A 125 3.98 -32.75 17.67
C ILE A 125 3.40 -31.57 18.47
N PRO A 126 3.45 -31.54 19.82
CA PRO A 126 2.98 -30.37 20.57
C PRO A 126 3.68 -29.07 20.17
N HIS A 127 4.99 -29.10 19.90
CA HIS A 127 5.76 -27.93 19.48
C HIS A 127 5.38 -27.51 18.06
N LEU A 128 5.22 -28.46 17.14
CA LEU A 128 4.78 -28.17 15.77
C LEU A 128 3.40 -27.50 15.73
N LEU A 129 2.44 -28.04 16.48
CA LEU A 129 1.09 -27.47 16.58
C LEU A 129 1.12 -26.07 17.22
N SER A 130 1.91 -25.88 18.27
CA SER A 130 2.08 -24.55 18.88
C SER A 130 2.70 -23.54 17.91
N GLY A 131 3.68 -23.97 17.10
CA GLY A 131 4.32 -23.14 16.08
C GLY A 131 3.35 -22.72 14.97
N ILE A 132 2.48 -23.63 14.53
CA ILE A 132 1.40 -23.31 13.57
C ILE A 132 0.44 -22.29 14.16
N GLU A 133 0.02 -22.47 15.42
CA GLU A 133 -0.89 -21.57 16.13
C GLU A 133 -0.30 -20.16 16.29
N GLU A 134 0.97 -20.07 16.68
CA GLU A 134 1.69 -18.79 16.80
C GLU A 134 1.87 -18.10 15.44
N GLY A 135 2.28 -18.86 14.42
CA GLY A 135 2.42 -18.35 13.06
C GLY A 135 1.10 -17.79 12.53
N SER A 136 -0.01 -18.49 12.75
CA SER A 136 -1.34 -18.05 12.37
C SER A 136 -1.76 -16.77 13.10
N ARG A 137 -1.47 -16.65 14.40
CA ARG A 137 -1.71 -15.41 15.18
C ARG A 137 -0.86 -14.25 14.69
N ARG A 138 0.37 -14.52 14.27
CA ARG A 138 1.24 -13.49 13.70
C ARG A 138 0.73 -12.99 12.35
N ILE A 139 0.24 -13.88 11.48
CA ILE A 139 -0.40 -13.50 10.22
C ILE A 139 -1.61 -12.60 10.50
N GLN A 140 -2.47 -13.00 11.44
CA GLN A 140 -3.64 -12.20 11.82
C GLN A 140 -3.25 -10.77 12.23
N ARG A 141 -2.25 -10.61 13.10
CA ARG A 141 -1.76 -9.29 13.53
C ARG A 141 -1.25 -8.44 12.36
N ILE A 142 -0.45 -9.02 11.46
CA ILE A 142 0.07 -8.30 10.27
C ILE A 142 -1.09 -7.82 9.39
N VAL A 143 -2.11 -8.64 9.21
CA VAL A 143 -3.28 -8.31 8.39
C VAL A 143 -4.17 -7.27 9.05
N GLU A 144 -4.32 -7.31 10.38
CA GLU A 144 -5.02 -6.27 11.15
C GLU A 144 -4.30 -4.92 11.04
N ASP A 145 -2.96 -4.91 11.12
CA ASP A 145 -2.14 -3.71 10.92
C ASP A 145 -2.24 -3.16 9.48
N LEU A 146 -2.49 -4.00 8.48
CA LEU A 146 -2.70 -3.58 7.08
C LEU A 146 -4.04 -2.88 6.82
N ARG A 147 -5.04 -3.06 7.71
CA ARG A 147 -6.35 -2.40 7.61
C ARG A 147 -6.42 -1.06 8.33
N ASN A 148 -5.47 -0.77 9.21
CA ASN A 148 -5.37 0.45 10.01
C ASN A 148 -4.36 1.44 9.41
#